data_AF-A0AAV7EVW0-F1
#
_entry.id   AF-A0AAV7EVW0-F1
#
_cell.length_a   1.000
_cell.length_b   1.000
_cell.length_c   1.000
_cell.angle_alpha   90.00
_cell.angle_beta   90.00
_cell.angle_gamma   90.00
#
_symmetry.space_group_name_H-M   'P 1'
#
loop_
_entity.id
_entity.type
_entity.pdbx_description
1 polymer ?
#
loop_
_entity_poly.entity_id
_entity_poly.type
_entity_poly.pdbx_seq_one_letter_code
_entity_poly.pdbx_strand_id
1 'polypeptide(L)'
;MSAAETVTSSAAVDLQVASSDTRGKHRILAELKRLEQEMRFLEEEFEDIEKTEKVSMACQELVVRIAAKPDPLLPETVGPANPLWDRWFEGPQESQGCKCWIL
;
A
#
# COMPACT_ATOMS: atom_id res chain seq x y z
N MET A 1 41.49 -48.25 -36.89
CA MET A 1 41.45 -47.39 -38.09
C MET A 1 40.36 -47.92 -39.03
N SER A 2 39.20 -47.28 -39.07
CA SER A 2 38.51 -46.90 -40.32
C SER A 2 37.25 -46.12 -39.93
N ALA A 3 37.19 -44.88 -40.40
CA ALA A 3 36.09 -43.96 -40.23
C ALA A 3 35.14 -44.06 -41.43
N ALA A 4 33.85 -43.81 -41.22
CA ALA A 4 32.98 -43.07 -42.14
C ALA A 4 31.60 -42.91 -41.51
N GLU A 5 31.36 -41.73 -40.93
CA GLU A 5 30.02 -41.18 -40.75
C GLU A 5 29.48 -40.76 -42.11
N THR A 6 28.19 -40.95 -42.36
CA THR A 6 27.48 -40.20 -43.40
C THR A 6 26.04 -39.96 -42.93
N VAL A 7 25.85 -38.79 -42.33
CA VAL A 7 24.54 -38.14 -42.15
C VAL A 7 24.35 -37.23 -43.35
N THR A 8 23.41 -37.54 -44.23
CA THR A 8 22.87 -36.60 -45.23
C THR A 8 21.43 -36.97 -45.57
N SER A 9 20.51 -36.03 -45.32
CA SER A 9 19.46 -35.54 -46.23
C SER A 9 18.35 -34.91 -45.39
N SER A 10 18.45 -33.61 -45.14
CA SER A 10 17.90 -32.52 -45.96
C SER A 10 16.46 -32.18 -45.55
N ALA A 11 16.38 -31.08 -44.83
CA ALA A 11 15.19 -30.38 -44.37
C ALA A 11 14.12 -30.23 -45.47
N ALA A 12 12.95 -30.79 -45.21
CA ALA A 12 11.67 -30.39 -45.78
C ALA A 12 10.52 -30.87 -44.87
N VAL A 13 10.55 -30.48 -43.59
CA VAL A 13 9.36 -30.48 -42.75
C VAL A 13 8.99 -29.03 -42.49
N ASP A 14 8.35 -28.48 -43.50
CA ASP A 14 7.18 -27.61 -43.38
C ASP A 14 7.17 -26.70 -42.14
N LEU A 15 7.99 -25.65 -42.14
CA LEU A 15 7.85 -24.52 -41.23
C LEU A 15 6.70 -23.63 -41.73
N GLN A 16 5.50 -24.20 -41.83
CA GLN A 16 4.29 -23.50 -42.25
C GLN A 16 3.09 -23.76 -41.34
N VAL A 17 3.28 -23.89 -40.02
CA VAL A 17 2.27 -23.44 -39.04
C VAL A 17 2.97 -23.02 -37.73
N ALA A 18 3.59 -21.84 -37.71
CA ALA A 18 3.99 -21.18 -36.45
C ALA A 18 3.40 -19.76 -36.34
N SER A 19 2.27 -19.52 -37.02
CA SER A 19 1.35 -18.43 -36.68
C SER A 19 0.31 -18.87 -35.64
N SER A 20 0.55 -19.97 -34.93
CA SER A 20 -0.32 -20.45 -33.85
C SER A 20 -0.10 -19.66 -32.55
N ASP A 21 -0.93 -18.63 -32.41
CA ASP A 21 -1.40 -18.09 -31.13
C ASP A 21 -0.33 -17.56 -30.15
N THR A 22 0.45 -16.57 -30.59
CA THR A 22 1.31 -15.79 -29.68
C THR A 22 0.51 -15.06 -28.59
N ARG A 23 -0.81 -14.87 -28.76
CA ARG A 23 -1.68 -14.20 -27.77
C ARG A 23 -1.73 -14.98 -26.46
N GLY A 24 -1.78 -16.31 -26.52
CA GLY A 24 -1.69 -17.17 -25.34
C GLY A 24 -0.34 -17.06 -24.63
N LYS A 25 0.76 -17.12 -25.39
CA LYS A 25 2.13 -17.02 -24.87
C LYS A 25 2.40 -15.68 -24.18
N HIS A 26 2.02 -14.56 -24.79
CA HIS A 26 2.20 -13.24 -24.19
C HIS A 26 1.38 -13.08 -22.90
N ARG A 27 0.16 -13.62 -22.87
CA ARG A 27 -0.67 -13.62 -21.65
C ARG A 27 0.00 -14.39 -20.52
N ILE A 28 0.51 -15.60 -20.81
CA ILE A 28 1.21 -16.41 -19.80
C ILE A 28 2.46 -15.69 -19.29
N LEU A 29 3.25 -15.09 -20.18
CA LEU A 29 4.44 -14.32 -19.79
C LEU A 29 4.11 -13.08 -18.96
N ALA A 30 2.99 -12.40 -19.24
CA ALA A 30 2.56 -11.26 -18.45
C ALA A 30 2.15 -11.67 -17.03
N GLU A 31 1.42 -12.78 -16.89
CA GLU A 31 1.06 -13.32 -15.58
C GLU A 31 2.28 -13.80 -14.79
N LEU A 32 3.24 -14.46 -15.45
CA LEU A 32 4.50 -14.85 -14.81
C LEU A 32 5.26 -13.62 -14.30
N LYS A 33 5.42 -12.58 -15.12
CA LYS A 33 6.08 -11.34 -14.69
C LYS A 33 5.35 -10.64 -13.54
N ARG A 34 4.01 -10.68 -13.52
CA ARG A 34 3.21 -10.15 -12.41
C ARG A 34 3.50 -10.91 -11.13
N LEU A 35 3.45 -12.25 -11.17
CA LEU A 35 3.74 -13.09 -10.00
C LEU A 35 5.19 -12.94 -9.52
N GLU A 36 6.16 -12.84 -10.43
CA GLU A 36 7.56 -12.56 -10.09
C GLU A 36 7.72 -11.21 -9.39
N GLN A 37 6.96 -10.19 -9.81
CA GLN A 37 6.98 -8.88 -9.14
C GLN A 37 6.33 -8.95 -7.76
N GLU A 38 5.21 -9.67 -7.63
CA GLU A 38 4.55 -9.88 -6.33
C GLU A 38 5.45 -10.63 -5.35
N MET A 39 6.18 -11.63 -5.84
CA MET A 39 7.17 -12.36 -5.03
C MET A 39 8.27 -11.44 -4.52
N ARG A 40 8.84 -10.60 -5.40
CA ARG A 40 9.85 -9.61 -5.01
C ARG A 40 9.33 -8.63 -3.96
N PHE A 41 8.11 -8.12 -4.14
CA PHE A 41 7.51 -7.20 -3.17
C PHE A 41 7.29 -7.88 -1.82
N LEU A 42 6.80 -9.11 -1.80
CA LEU A 42 6.62 -9.84 -0.54
C LEU A 42 7.94 -10.13 0.16
N GLU A 43 9.00 -10.45 -0.58
CA GLU A 43 10.34 -10.64 -0.02
C GLU A 43 10.87 -9.35 0.62
N GLU A 44 10.74 -8.21 -0.07
CA GLU A 44 11.13 -6.89 0.45
C GLU A 44 10.35 -6.50 1.72
N GLU A 45 9.02 -6.62 1.69
CA GLU A 45 8.16 -6.33 2.85
C GLU A 45 8.48 -7.26 4.03
N PHE A 46 8.82 -8.53 3.76
CA PHE A 46 9.20 -9.47 4.79
C PHE A 46 10.53 -9.08 5.45
N GLU A 47 11.54 -8.71 4.67
CA GLU A 47 12.81 -8.20 5.20
C GLU A 47 12.60 -6.94 6.05
N ASP A 48 11.66 -6.08 5.68
CA ASP A 48 11.35 -4.88 6.45
C ASP A 48 10.64 -5.21 7.77
N ILE A 49 9.68 -6.15 7.75
CA ILE A 49 9.05 -6.66 8.97
C ILE A 49 10.08 -7.27 9.92
N GLU A 50 11.07 -8.01 9.43
CA GLU A 50 12.14 -8.56 10.27
C GLU A 50 13.01 -7.49 10.95
N LYS A 51 13.17 -6.33 10.30
CA LYS A 51 13.89 -5.17 10.87
C LYS A 51 13.03 -4.35 11.83
N THR A 52 11.70 -4.48 11.77
CA THR A 52 10.80 -3.70 12.65
C THR A 52 10.93 -4.13 14.12
N GLU A 53 10.74 -3.16 15.01
CA GLU A 53 10.73 -3.41 16.44
C GLU A 53 9.46 -4.12 16.91
N LYS A 54 9.51 -4.70 18.11
CA LYS A 54 8.34 -5.35 18.70
C LYS A 54 7.21 -4.33 18.88
N VAL A 55 5.99 -4.72 18.52
CA VAL A 55 4.78 -3.91 18.72
C VAL A 55 4.64 -3.42 20.16
N SER A 56 5.00 -4.26 21.16
CA SER A 56 4.97 -3.86 22.57
C SER A 56 5.87 -2.66 22.88
N MET A 57 7.02 -2.55 22.24
CA MET A 57 7.97 -1.45 22.40
C MET A 57 7.43 -0.17 21.75
N ALA A 58 7.01 -0.27 20.48
CA ALA A 58 6.40 0.84 19.76
C ALA A 58 5.17 1.41 20.49
N CYS A 59 4.30 0.54 21.03
CA CYS A 59 3.14 0.95 21.80
C CYS A 59 3.53 1.64 23.11
N GLN A 60 4.54 1.15 23.82
CA GLN A 60 5.00 1.77 25.06
C GLN A 60 5.59 3.17 24.79
N GLU A 61 6.38 3.31 23.74
CA GLU A 61 6.92 4.60 23.32
C GLU A 61 5.79 5.57 22.95
N LEU A 62 4.79 5.11 22.20
CA LEU A 62 3.63 5.91 21.83
C LEU A 62 2.89 6.44 23.06
N VAL A 63 2.63 5.59 24.06
CA VAL A 63 1.97 6.01 25.31
C VAL A 63 2.78 7.09 26.03
N VAL A 64 4.10 6.94 26.12
CA VAL A 64 4.98 7.96 26.73
C VAL A 64 4.89 9.29 25.97
N ARG A 65 4.93 9.25 24.63
CA ARG A 65 4.85 10.45 23.79
C ARG A 65 3.51 11.16 23.92
N ILE A 66 2.40 10.43 23.94
CA ILE A 66 1.05 10.99 24.11
C ILE A 66 0.88 11.58 25.51
N ALA A 67 1.38 10.91 26.55
CA ALA A 67 1.28 11.38 27.93
C ALA A 67 2.18 12.58 28.25
N ALA A 68 3.23 12.83 27.44
CA ALA A 68 4.21 13.88 27.72
C ALA A 68 3.63 15.31 27.65
N LYS A 69 2.59 15.54 26.85
CA LYS A 69 1.92 16.83 26.73
C LYS A 69 0.40 16.65 26.73
N PRO A 70 -0.34 17.26 27.68
CA PRO A 70 -1.79 17.13 27.72
C PRO A 70 -2.40 17.77 26.46
N ASP A 71 -3.34 17.05 25.82
CA ASP A 71 -4.07 17.53 24.66
C ASP A 71 -5.13 18.55 25.11
N PRO A 72 -5.03 19.83 24.73
CA PRO A 72 -5.92 20.89 25.19
C PRO A 72 -7.41 20.70 24.82
N LEU A 73 -7.73 19.76 23.92
CA LEU A 73 -9.10 19.38 23.57
C LEU A 73 -9.69 18.32 24.51
N LEU A 74 -8.90 17.74 25.40
CA LEU A 74 -9.35 16.73 26.35
C LEU A 74 -9.72 17.36 27.70
N PRO A 75 -10.80 16.89 28.36
CA PRO A 75 -11.28 17.42 29.64
C PRO A 75 -10.27 17.36 30.78
N GLU A 76 -9.25 16.50 30.67
CA GLU A 76 -8.22 16.27 31.68
C GLU A 76 -7.10 17.33 31.67
N THR A 77 -7.19 18.36 30.82
CA THR A 77 -6.18 19.41 30.79
C THR A 77 -6.27 20.33 31.98
N VAL A 78 -5.24 20.29 32.83
CA VAL A 78 -5.06 21.27 33.90
C VAL A 78 -4.56 22.56 33.26
N GLY A 79 -5.51 23.44 32.91
CA GLY A 79 -5.24 24.77 32.40
C GLY A 79 -6.47 25.67 32.55
N PRO A 80 -6.31 27.00 32.60
CA PRO A 80 -7.47 27.88 32.56
C PRO A 80 -8.23 27.64 31.25
N ALA A 81 -9.53 27.40 31.36
CA ALA A 81 -10.41 27.31 30.20
C ALA A 81 -10.19 28.55 29.33
N ASN A 82 -9.83 28.37 28.05
CA ASN A 82 -9.60 29.48 27.14
C ASN A 82 -10.96 29.94 26.59
N PRO A 83 -11.52 31.10 27.02
CA PRO A 83 -12.85 31.52 26.60
C PRO A 83 -12.96 31.83 25.10
N LEU A 84 -11.82 31.96 24.40
CA LEU A 84 -11.79 32.11 22.95
C LEU A 84 -12.17 30.82 22.20
N TRP A 85 -12.13 29.66 22.88
CA TRP A 85 -12.46 28.35 22.30
C TRP A 85 -13.96 28.12 22.22
N ASP A 86 -14.74 28.76 23.09
CA ASP A 86 -16.21 28.69 23.09
C ASP A 86 -16.78 29.13 21.73
N ARG A 87 -16.09 30.04 21.02
CA ARG A 87 -16.42 30.46 19.64
C ARG A 87 -16.45 29.30 18.63
N TRP A 88 -15.61 28.28 18.83
CA TRP A 88 -15.44 27.16 17.90
C TRP A 88 -16.23 25.92 18.34
N PHE A 89 -16.42 25.71 19.64
CA PHE A 89 -17.04 24.50 20.19
C PHE A 89 -18.46 24.68 20.75
N GLU A 90 -18.85 25.88 21.19
CA GLU A 90 -20.20 26.14 21.75
C GLU A 90 -21.21 26.68 20.72
N GLY A 91 -20.78 26.83 19.46
CA GLY A 91 -21.60 27.40 18.40
C GLY A 91 -21.81 28.91 18.55
N PRO A 92 -22.61 29.53 17.66
CA PRO A 92 -22.84 30.98 17.71
C PRO A 92 -23.52 31.40 19.03
N GLN A 93 -22.75 32.03 19.93
CA GLN A 93 -23.24 32.58 21.20
C GLN A 93 -24.34 33.64 20.99
N GLU A 94 -24.28 34.33 19.86
CA GLU A 94 -25.31 35.25 19.39
C GLU A 94 -26.08 34.62 18.24
N SER A 95 -27.01 33.73 18.59
CA SER A 95 -28.20 33.57 17.75
C SER A 95 -29.42 33.97 18.56
N GLN A 96 -29.62 35.29 18.69
CA GLN A 96 -30.93 35.76 18.22
C GLN A 96 -31.01 35.36 16.74
N GLY A 97 -31.37 34.10 16.49
CA GLY A 97 -31.50 33.56 15.15
C GLY A 97 -32.32 34.55 14.35
N CYS A 98 -31.84 34.91 13.17
CA CYS A 98 -32.63 35.74 12.26
C CYS A 98 -34.03 35.12 12.16
N LYS A 99 -35.07 35.86 12.55
CA LYS A 99 -36.48 35.47 12.38
C LYS A 99 -36.92 35.58 10.92
N CYS A 100 -36.00 35.38 9.98
CA CYS A 100 -36.32 35.39 8.57
C CYS A 100 -37.08 34.11 8.25
N TRP A 101 -38.35 34.28 7.89
CA TRP A 101 -39.14 33.23 7.26
C TRP A 101 -38.58 33.05 5.86
N ILE A 102 -38.01 31.87 5.59
CA ILE A 102 -37.67 31.49 4.23
C ILE A 102 -39.02 31.32 3.50
N LEU A 103 -39.28 32.22 2.55
CA LEU A 103 -40.42 32.16 1.64
C LEU A 103 -40.18 31.13 0.54
#